data_AF-A0A2I4AIK2-F1
#
_entry.id   AF-A0A2I4AIK2-F1
#
_cell.length_a   1.000
_cell.length_b   1.000
_cell.length_c   1.000
_cell.angle_alpha   90.00
_cell.angle_beta   90.00
_cell.angle_gamma   90.00
#
_symmetry.space_group_name_H-M   'P 1'
#
loop_
_entity.id
_entity.type
_entity.pdbx_description
1 polymer ?
#
loop_
_entity_poly.entity_id
_entity_poly.type
_entity_poly.pdbx_seq_one_letter_code
_entity_poly.pdbx_strand_id
1 'polypeptide(L)'
;MDKESIGTQYEPVAEIGEGAYGKVYKARDLKNGGRFVALKRVRVQTEEEGMPLSTIREVAVLRQLEAFEHPNVVRLFDVCTVSRTDRETKLTLVFEHVDQDLTTYLEKAPDPGVPPETIK
;
A
#
# COMPACT_ATOMS: atom_id res chain seq x y z
N MET A 1 -17.57 -11.68 10.91
CA MET A 1 -16.49 -12.63 11.24
C MET A 1 -15.19 -12.04 10.67
N ASP A 2 -14.74 -10.87 11.14
CA ASP A 2 -13.89 -9.99 10.28
C ASP A 2 -12.81 -9.16 11.04
N LYS A 3 -12.42 -9.54 12.26
CA LYS A 3 -11.37 -8.80 13.00
C LYS A 3 -9.98 -9.47 13.01
N GLU A 4 -9.87 -10.74 12.63
CA GLU A 4 -8.66 -11.54 12.93
C GLU A 4 -7.61 -11.63 11.82
N SER A 5 -7.93 -11.33 10.55
CA SER A 5 -7.06 -11.73 9.43
C SER A 5 -5.82 -10.84 9.21
N ILE A 6 -5.85 -9.56 9.61
CA ILE A 6 -4.66 -8.67 9.48
C ILE A 6 -3.81 -8.70 10.75
N GLY A 7 -4.42 -8.66 11.93
CA GLY A 7 -3.69 -8.56 13.20
C GLY A 7 -2.80 -9.75 13.50
N THR A 8 -3.05 -10.91 12.88
CA THR A 8 -2.24 -12.13 13.04
C THR A 8 -1.11 -12.26 12.02
N GLN A 9 -1.13 -11.51 10.92
CA GLN A 9 -0.13 -11.61 9.85
C GLN A 9 0.74 -10.37 9.69
N TYR A 10 0.16 -9.18 9.87
CA TYR A 10 0.88 -7.92 9.70
C TYR A 10 0.88 -7.14 11.01
N GLU A 11 2.06 -6.92 11.57
CA GLU A 11 2.26 -6.14 12.79
C GLU A 11 2.59 -4.69 12.42
N PRO A 12 1.69 -3.71 12.65
CA PRO A 12 1.95 -2.31 12.34
C PRO A 12 3.08 -1.76 13.23
N VAL A 13 4.01 -1.04 12.61
CA VAL A 13 5.19 -0.45 13.28
C VAL A 13 5.05 1.07 13.39
N ALA A 14 4.67 1.74 12.30
CA ALA A 14 4.57 3.20 12.26
C ALA A 14 3.58 3.65 11.17
N GLU A 15 2.97 4.81 11.36
CA GLU A 15 2.29 5.53 10.27
C GLU A 15 3.36 6.25 9.44
N ILE A 16 3.37 6.03 8.12
CA ILE A 16 4.41 6.56 7.22
C ILE A 16 3.84 7.54 6.17
N GLY A 17 2.52 7.72 6.13
CA GLY A 17 1.91 8.69 5.25
C GLY A 17 0.40 8.70 5.30
N GLU A 18 -0.18 9.78 4.79
CA GLU A 18 -1.62 9.95 4.61
C GLU A 18 -1.86 10.53 3.21
N GLY A 19 -2.79 9.92 2.48
CA GLY A 19 -3.21 10.41 1.16
C GLY A 19 -4.72 10.56 1.10
N ALA A 20 -5.22 11.04 -0.05
CA ALA A 20 -6.66 11.30 -0.26
C ALA A 20 -7.57 10.10 0.05
N TYR A 21 -7.06 8.88 -0.13
CA TYR A 21 -7.81 7.64 0.06
C TYR A 21 -7.63 6.99 1.45
N GLY A 22 -6.74 7.54 2.28
CA GLY A 22 -6.50 7.07 3.65
C GLY A 22 -5.03 6.98 4.02
N LYS A 23 -4.77 6.27 5.13
CA LYS A 23 -3.49 6.21 5.80
C LYS A 23 -2.64 5.03 5.35
N VAL A 24 -1.32 5.22 5.38
CA VAL A 24 -0.32 4.22 5.05
C VAL A 24 0.51 3.91 6.30
N TYR A 25 0.62 2.63 6.62
CA TYR A 25 1.39 2.16 7.76
C TYR A 25 2.54 1.27 7.30
N LYS A 26 3.74 1.46 7.84
CA LYS A 26 4.79 0.44 7.80
C LYS A 26 4.39 -0.69 8.75
N ALA A 27 4.49 -1.93 8.30
CA ALA A 27 4.22 -3.10 9.12
C ALA A 27 5.24 -4.21 8.84
N ARG A 28 5.38 -5.13 9.79
CA ARG A 28 6.17 -6.35 9.64
C ARG A 28 5.26 -7.52 9.24
N ASP A 29 5.62 -8.21 8.15
CA ASP A 29 4.93 -9.41 7.68
C ASP A 29 5.46 -10.64 8.42
N LEU A 30 4.69 -11.12 9.40
CA LEU A 30 5.08 -12.19 10.31
C LEU A 30 5.16 -13.56 9.64
N LYS A 31 4.51 -13.75 8.48
CA LYS A 31 4.53 -15.03 7.75
C LYS A 31 5.66 -15.11 6.72
N ASN A 32 6.22 -13.99 6.29
CA ASN A 32 7.26 -13.93 5.26
C ASN A 32 8.58 -13.38 5.82
N GLY A 33 9.10 -14.04 6.86
CA GLY A 33 10.42 -13.77 7.42
C GLY A 33 10.57 -12.40 8.10
N GLY A 34 9.46 -11.72 8.43
CA GLY A 34 9.50 -10.42 9.10
C GLY A 34 9.91 -9.26 8.18
N ARG A 35 9.75 -9.40 6.85
CA ARG A 35 9.98 -8.31 5.91
C ARG A 35 9.05 -7.13 6.19
N PHE A 36 9.51 -5.93 5.88
CA PHE A 36 8.65 -4.75 5.97
C PHE A 36 7.72 -4.65 4.76
N VAL A 37 6.48 -4.24 5.02
CA VAL A 37 5.43 -3.99 4.02
C VAL A 37 4.75 -2.65 4.31
N ALA A 38 4.12 -2.07 3.30
CA ALA A 38 3.31 -0.86 3.42
C ALA A 38 1.82 -1.23 3.36
N LEU A 39 1.08 -0.98 4.45
CA LEU A 39 -0.36 -1.20 4.56
C LEU A 39 -1.11 0.07 4.21
N LYS A 40 -1.65 0.16 2.99
CA LYS A 40 -2.51 1.28 2.57
C LYS A 40 -3.95 0.95 2.91
N ARG A 41 -4.49 1.62 3.94
CA ARG A 41 -5.88 1.45 4.39
C ARG A 41 -6.78 2.40 3.61
N VAL A 42 -7.63 1.83 2.76
CA VAL A 42 -8.55 2.55 1.89
C VAL A 42 -9.97 2.41 2.43
N ARG A 43 -10.68 3.54 2.55
CA ARG A 43 -12.12 3.55 2.85
C ARG A 43 -12.88 3.78 1.56
N VAL A 44 -13.73 2.84 1.21
CA VAL A 44 -14.51 2.88 -0.03
C VAL A 44 -15.98 3.01 0.36
N GLN A 45 -16.64 4.08 -0.10
CA GLN A 45 -18.08 4.22 0.09
C GLN A 45 -18.78 3.10 -0.68
N THR A 46 -19.70 2.42 -0.01
CA THR A 46 -20.49 1.32 -0.57
C THR A 46 -21.86 1.88 -0.93
N GLU A 47 -22.25 1.70 -2.18
CA GLU A 47 -23.55 2.09 -2.71
C GLU A 47 -24.54 0.92 -2.60
N GLU A 48 -25.80 1.11 -3.01
CA GLU A 48 -26.81 0.03 -2.97
C GLU A 48 -26.37 -1.22 -3.75
N GLU A 49 -25.60 -1.04 -4.83
CA GLU A 49 -25.05 -2.12 -5.66
C GLU A 49 -23.74 -2.71 -5.11
N GLY A 50 -23.23 -2.20 -3.98
CA GLY A 50 -22.00 -2.65 -3.34
C GLY A 50 -20.80 -1.72 -3.60
N MET A 51 -19.62 -2.31 -3.82
CA MET A 51 -18.39 -1.54 -4.01
C MET A 51 -18.37 -0.91 -5.41
N PRO A 52 -17.96 0.37 -5.56
CA PRO A 52 -17.86 1.02 -6.85
C PRO A 52 -17.01 0.23 -7.85
N LEU A 53 -17.51 0.11 -9.08
CA LEU A 53 -16.83 -0.60 -10.16
C LEU A 53 -15.44 -0.01 -10.46
N SER A 54 -15.27 1.30 -10.28
CA SER A 54 -13.98 1.99 -10.40
C SER A 54 -12.95 1.38 -9.44
N THR A 55 -13.30 1.23 -8.16
CA THR A 55 -12.42 0.63 -7.15
C THR A 55 -12.08 -0.82 -7.48
N ILE A 56 -13.05 -1.61 -7.92
CA ILE A 56 -12.80 -3.00 -8.34
C ILE A 56 -11.81 -3.03 -9.50
N ARG A 57 -12.01 -2.19 -10.52
CA ARG A 57 -11.13 -2.11 -11.69
C ARG A 57 -9.73 -1.66 -11.32
N GLU A 58 -9.58 -0.65 -10.46
CA GLU A 58 -8.28 -0.19 -9.98
C GLU A 58 -7.50 -1.28 -9.26
N VAL A 59 -8.15 -2.00 -8.33
CA VAL A 59 -7.53 -3.12 -7.61
C VAL A 59 -7.18 -4.27 -8.58
N ALA A 60 -8.04 -4.55 -9.55
CA ALA A 60 -7.78 -5.58 -10.56
C ALA A 60 -6.57 -5.23 -11.43
N VAL A 61 -6.43 -3.97 -11.86
CA VAL A 61 -5.27 -3.50 -12.61
C VAL A 61 -3.99 -3.61 -11.77
N LEU A 62 -4.02 -3.22 -10.49
CA LEU A 62 -2.87 -3.38 -9.59
C LEU A 62 -2.44 -4.85 -9.46
N ARG A 63 -3.40 -5.77 -9.34
CA ARG A 63 -3.12 -7.22 -9.31
C ARG A 63 -2.56 -7.73 -10.63
N GLN A 64 -3.04 -7.22 -11.76
CA GLN A 64 -2.49 -7.59 -13.06
C GLN A 64 -1.05 -7.08 -13.24
N LEU A 65 -0.74 -5.86 -12.75
CA LEU A 65 0.60 -5.29 -12.77
C LEU A 65 1.59 -6.11 -11.94
N GLU A 66 1.14 -6.70 -10.82
CA GLU A 66 1.95 -7.57 -9.97
C GLU A 66 2.58 -8.74 -10.77
N ALA A 67 1.83 -9.32 -11.71
CA ALA A 67 2.27 -10.47 -12.51
C ALA A 67 3.47 -10.18 -13.42
N PHE A 68 3.76 -8.90 -13.70
CA PHE A 68 4.90 -8.50 -14.53
C PHE A 68 6.19 -8.31 -13.71
N GLU A 69 6.10 -8.22 -12.39
CA GLU A 69 7.25 -8.05 -11.48
C GLU A 69 8.25 -6.95 -11.93
N HIS A 70 7.73 -5.82 -12.42
CA HIS A 70 8.57 -4.78 -13.01
C HIS A 70 9.48 -4.12 -11.94
N PRO A 71 10.80 -4.00 -12.17
CA PRO A 71 11.77 -3.57 -11.15
C PRO A 71 11.58 -2.12 -10.66
N ASN A 72 10.87 -1.28 -11.41
CA ASN A 72 10.60 0.12 -11.06
C ASN A 72 9.15 0.38 -10.60
N VAL A 73 8.36 -0.67 -10.36
CA VAL A 73 6.99 -0.54 -9.87
C VAL A 73 6.85 -1.37 -8.59
N VAL A 74 6.45 -0.71 -7.50
CA VAL A 74 6.24 -1.39 -6.22
C VAL A 74 5.20 -2.49 -6.34
N ARG A 75 5.49 -3.65 -5.75
CA ARG A 75 4.61 -4.82 -5.84
C ARG A 75 3.41 -4.71 -4.90
N LEU A 76 2.25 -5.17 -5.36
CA LEU A 76 1.07 -5.39 -4.50
C LEU A 76 1.10 -6.85 -4.03
N PHE A 77 1.54 -7.13 -2.80
CA PHE A 77 1.56 -8.51 -2.28
C PHE A 77 0.17 -9.03 -1.96
N ASP A 78 -0.68 -8.22 -1.34
CA ASP A 78 -1.98 -8.69 -0.89
C ASP A 78 -3.08 -7.60 -0.85
N VAL A 79 -4.33 -8.03 -0.79
CA VAL A 79 -5.54 -7.21 -0.70
C VAL A 79 -6.44 -7.87 0.33
N CYS A 80 -6.58 -7.24 1.49
CA CYS A 80 -7.36 -7.75 2.58
C CYS A 80 -8.60 -6.87 2.80
N THR A 81 -9.78 -7.49 2.87
CA THR A 81 -11.00 -6.79 3.32
C THR A 81 -11.05 -6.85 4.85
N VAL A 82 -11.02 -5.68 5.49
CA VAL A 82 -10.99 -5.58 6.96
C VAL A 82 -12.38 -5.57 7.55
N SER A 83 -13.32 -4.90 6.89
CA SER A 83 -14.70 -4.86 7.32
C SER A 83 -15.57 -4.36 6.18
N ARG A 84 -16.76 -4.94 6.06
CA ARG A 84 -17.81 -4.46 5.16
C ARG A 84 -19.01 -4.06 5.99
N THR A 85 -19.57 -2.89 5.67
CA THR A 85 -20.83 -2.38 6.20
C THR A 85 -21.70 -1.97 5.02
N ASP A 86 -22.97 -1.65 5.27
CA ASP A 86 -23.90 -1.19 4.22
C ASP A 86 -23.47 0.14 3.59
N ARG A 87 -22.60 0.92 4.26
CA ARG A 87 -22.18 2.25 3.82
C ARG A 87 -20.72 2.34 3.40
N GLU A 88 -19.87 1.46 3.92
CA GLU A 88 -18.44 1.48 3.62
C GLU A 88 -17.81 0.09 3.65
N THR A 89 -16.82 -0.09 2.77
CA THR A 89 -15.91 -1.22 2.74
C THR A 89 -14.50 -0.72 3.06
N LYS A 90 -13.86 -1.33 4.06
CA LYS A 90 -12.47 -1.04 4.44
C LYS A 90 -11.56 -2.07 3.81
N LEU A 91 -10.71 -1.60 2.89
CA LEU A 91 -9.69 -2.40 2.24
C LEU A 91 -8.32 -2.07 2.83
N THR A 92 -7.47 -3.07 2.97
CA THR A 92 -6.04 -2.88 3.19
C THR A 92 -5.30 -3.47 2.01
N LEU A 93 -4.60 -2.61 1.27
CA LEU A 93 -3.70 -3.02 0.21
C LEU A 93 -2.30 -3.17 0.82
N VAL A 94 -1.68 -4.33 0.64
CA VAL A 94 -0.36 -4.66 1.19
C VAL A 94 0.67 -4.52 0.08
N PHE A 95 1.45 -3.46 0.13
CA PHE A 95 2.49 -3.17 -0.85
C PHE A 95 3.88 -3.54 -0.34
N GLU A 96 4.79 -3.72 -1.29
CA GLU A 96 6.21 -3.58 -1.05
C GLU A 96 6.52 -2.25 -0.35
N HIS A 97 7.38 -2.32 0.67
CA HIS A 97 7.85 -1.15 1.38
C HIS A 97 9.16 -0.67 0.78
N VAL A 98 9.22 0.62 0.44
CA VAL A 98 10.46 1.31 0.04
C VAL A 98 10.84 2.27 1.17
N ASP A 99 12.11 2.26 1.58
CA ASP A 99 12.57 3.00 2.76
C ASP A 99 12.63 4.52 2.58
N GLN A 100 12.59 5.01 1.33
CA GLN A 100 12.76 6.42 1.04
C GLN A 100 11.96 6.82 -0.21
N ASP A 101 11.30 7.97 -0.16
CA ASP A 101 10.71 8.62 -1.31
C ASP A 101 11.69 9.59 -1.99
N LEU A 102 11.34 10.04 -3.19
CA LEU A 102 12.20 10.92 -3.98
C LEU A 102 12.44 12.26 -3.28
N THR A 103 11.44 12.83 -2.61
CA THR A 103 11.57 14.10 -1.86
C THR A 103 12.66 13.97 -0.79
N THR A 104 12.54 12.95 0.06
CA THR A 104 13.51 12.69 1.14
C THR A 104 14.88 12.33 0.58
N TYR A 105 14.97 11.74 -0.62
CA TYR A 105 16.25 11.48 -1.29
C TYR A 105 16.92 12.79 -1.73
N LEU A 106 16.17 13.68 -2.38
CA LEU A 106 16.69 14.96 -2.86
C LEU A 106 17.09 15.89 -1.71
N GLU A 107 16.34 15.91 -0.60
CA GLU A 107 16.67 16.71 0.59
C GLU A 107 17.97 16.29 1.27
N LYS A 108 18.38 15.02 1.14
CA LYS A 108 19.65 14.52 1.70
C LYS A 108 20.83 14.69 0.74
N ALA A 109 20.60 15.15 -0.48
CA ALA A 109 21.67 15.33 -1.45
C ALA A 109 22.61 16.46 -0.98
N PRO A 110 23.94 16.22 -0.95
CA PRO A 110 24.90 17.27 -0.62
C PRO A 110 24.95 18.33 -1.74
N ASP A 111 25.37 19.55 -1.43
CA ASP A 111 25.64 20.57 -2.44
C ASP A 111 26.68 20.04 -3.47
N PRO A 112 26.46 20.23 -4.79
CA PRO A 112 25.44 21.08 -5.45
C PRO A 112 24.12 20.37 -5.79
N GLY A 113 23.89 19.15 -5.32
CA GLY A 113 22.72 18.32 -5.61
C GLY A 113 23.08 16.96 -6.21
N VAL A 114 22.09 16.28 -6.79
CA VAL A 114 22.28 14.94 -7.38
C VAL A 114 22.98 15.04 -8.74
N PRO A 115 24.03 14.23 -9.02
CA PRO A 115 24.73 14.26 -10.29
C PRO A 115 23.84 13.87 -11.48
N PRO A 116 24.00 14.50 -12.67
CA PRO A 116 23.18 14.22 -13.86
C PRO A 116 23.16 12.76 -14.29
N GLU A 117 24.27 12.04 -14.12
CA GLU A 117 24.42 10.61 -14.42
C GLU A 117 23.54 9.69 -13.56
N THR A 118 23.01 10.21 -12.45
CA THR A 118 22.10 9.49 -11.56
C THR A 118 20.65 9.56 -12.08
N ILE A 119 20.35 10.49 -12.97
CA ILE A 119 19.03 10.67 -13.59
C ILE A 119 18.99 9.73 -14.82
N LYS A 120 18.31 8.59 -14.67
CA LYS A 120 18.15 7.58 -15.74
C LYS A 120 16.87 7.79 -16.54
#